data_AF-A0A973SH75-F1
#
_entry.id   AF-A0A973SH75-F1
#
_cell.length_a   1.000
_cell.length_b   1.000
_cell.length_c   1.000
_cell.angle_alpha   90.00
_cell.angle_beta   90.00
_cell.angle_gamma   90.00
#
_symmetry.space_group_name_H-M   'P 1'
#
loop_
_entity.id
_entity.type
_entity.pdbx_description
1 polymer ?
#
loop_
_entity_poly.entity_id
_entity_poly.type
_entity_poly.pdbx_seq_one_letter_code
_entity_poly.pdbx_strand_id
1 'polypeptide(L)' 'MDLELKGRRALVTGGTRGIGGAVTLALAAAGARVA' A
#
# COMPACT_ATOMS: atom_id res chain seq x y z
N MET A 1 -11.24 7.13 -8.36
CA MET A 1 -11.88 6.76 -7.09
C MET A 1 -10.96 7.24 -5.99
N ASP A 2 -11.47 7.98 -5.02
CA ASP A 2 -10.71 8.35 -3.81
C ASP A 2 -10.85 7.21 -2.78
N LEU A 3 -9.72 6.75 -2.25
CA LEU A 3 -9.67 5.66 -1.27
C LEU A 3 -9.44 6.17 0.16
N GLU A 4 -9.26 7.49 0.35
CA GLU A 4 -9.04 8.14 1.65
C GLU A 4 -7.89 7.53 2.48
N LEU A 5 -6.86 7.01 1.81
CA LEU A 5 -5.71 6.34 2.43
C LEU A 5 -4.56 7.29 2.80
N LYS A 6 -4.66 8.56 2.41
CA LYS A 6 -3.62 9.57 2.68
C LYS A 6 -3.33 9.68 4.17
N GLY A 7 -2.09 9.40 4.56
CA GLY A 7 -1.62 9.45 5.95
C GLY A 7 -1.98 8.23 6.81
N ARG A 8 -2.72 7.24 6.27
CA ARG A 8 -2.99 5.97 6.97
C ARG A 8 -1.75 5.08 6.95
N ARG A 9 -1.67 4.13 7.90
CA ARG A 9 -0.62 3.11 7.94
C ARG A 9 -1.17 1.77 7.45
N ALA A 10 -0.43 1.06 6.62
CA ALA A 10 -0.78 -0.27 6.14
C ALA A 10 0.41 -1.24 6.35
N LEU A 11 0.13 -2.42 6.87
CA LEU A 11 1.09 -3.52 6.96
C LEU A 11 0.82 -4.50 5.82
N VAL A 12 1.82 -4.76 4.98
CA VAL A 12 1.69 -5.74 3.88
C VAL A 12 2.70 -6.87 4.07
N THR A 13 2.19 -8.05 4.45
CA THR A 13 3.02 -9.25 4.53
C THR A 13 3.37 -9.74 3.11
N GLY A 14 4.60 -10.22 2.91
CA GLY A 14 5.08 -10.64 1.58
C GLY A 14 5.13 -9.50 0.55
N GLY A 15 5.23 -8.24 0.99
CA GLY A 15 5.08 -7.04 0.16
C GLY A 15 6.21 -6.73 -0.84
N THR A 16 7.11 -7.67 -1.14
CA THR A 16 8.31 -7.42 -1.95
C THR A 16 8.20 -7.86 -3.41
N ARG A 17 7.30 -8.82 -3.72
CA ARG A 17 7.15 -9.41 -5.06
C ARG A 17 5.72 -9.85 -5.33
N GLY A 18 5.42 -10.15 -6.59
CA GLY A 18 4.12 -10.68 -7.01
C GLY A 18 2.96 -9.78 -6.58
N ILE A 19 1.89 -10.39 -6.09
CA ILE A 19 0.68 -9.69 -5.64
C ILE A 19 1.00 -8.76 -4.47
N GLY A 20 1.77 -9.22 -3.47
CA GLY A 20 2.13 -8.41 -2.32
C GLY A 20 2.88 -7.13 -2.73
N GLY A 21 3.83 -7.24 -3.65
CA GLY A 21 4.55 -6.09 -4.21
C GLY A 21 3.63 -5.10 -4.94
N ALA A 22 2.71 -5.61 -5.77
CA ALA A 22 1.75 -4.77 -6.48
C ALA A 22 0.81 -4.02 -5.51
N VAL A 23 0.34 -4.70 -4.46
CA VAL A 23 -0.51 -4.10 -3.42
C VAL A 23 0.24 -3.02 -2.64
N THR A 24 1.48 -3.28 -2.22
CA THR A 24 2.35 -2.29 -1.56
C THR A 24 2.46 -1.01 -2.37
N LEU A 25 2.75 -1.12 -3.68
CA LEU A 25 2.90 0.02 -4.57
C LEU A 25 1.59 0.80 -4.73
N ALA A 26 0.46 0.10 -4.89
CA ALA A 26 -0.84 0.74 -5.02
C ALA A 26 -1.24 1.50 -3.75
N LEU A 27 -1.01 0.92 -2.55
CA LEU A 27 -1.30 1.56 -1.27
C LEU A 27 -0.42 2.80 -1.04
N ALA A 28 0.86 2.72 -1.37
CA ALA A 28 1.77 3.85 -1.29
C ALA A 28 1.37 4.99 -2.25
N ALA A 29 0.98 4.64 -3.48
CA ALA A 29 0.48 5.61 -4.47
C ALA A 29 -0.82 6.30 -4.01
N ALA A 30 -1.66 5.59 -3.25
CA ALA A 30 -2.85 6.16 -2.61
C ALA A 30 -2.54 7.01 -1.34
N GLY A 31 -1.27 7.18 -0.97
CA GLY A 31 -0.83 8.04 0.13
C GLY A 31 -0.74 7.36 1.49
N ALA A 32 -0.86 6.03 1.56
CA ALA A 32 -0.60 5.30 2.80
C ALA A 32 0.90 5.19 3.07
N ARG A 33 1.27 5.18 4.36
CA ARG A 33 2.60 4.75 4.82
C ARG A 33 2.58 3.24 4.98
N VAL A 34 3.24 2.55 4.06
CA VAL A 34 3.33 1.08 4.06
C VAL A 34 4.56 0.63 4.87
N ALA A 35 4.41 -0.45 5.63
CA ALA A 35 5.47 -1.15 6.38
C ALA A 35 5.41 -2.65 6.10
#